data_AF-A0A7V9V337-F1
#
_entry.id   AF-A0A7V9V337-F1
#
_cell.length_a   1.000
_cell.length_b   1.000
_cell.length_c   1.000
_cell.angle_alpha   90.00
_cell.angle_beta   90.00
_cell.angle_gamma   90.00
#
_symmetry.space_group_name_H-M   'P 1'
#
loop_
_entity.id
_entity.type
_entity.pdbx_description
1 polymer ?
#
loop_
_entity_poly.entity_id
_entity_poly.type
_entity_poly.pdbx_seq_one_letter_code
_entity_poly.pdbx_strand_id
1 'polypeptide(L)' 'MHIARIRASAILSAFEEVQSKLVGKAVVLSDGKAGTVEDVWLDELHGLRISLIGHIGKWPVSTIKLAQP' A
#
# COMPACT_ATOMS: atom_id res chain seq x y z
N MET A 1 13.54 7.86 -23.87
CA MET A 1 13.00 6.49 -23.62
C MET A 1 13.53 5.81 -22.34
N HIS A 2 14.65 6.24 -21.75
CA HIS A 2 15.25 5.60 -20.57
C HIS A 2 14.56 5.95 -19.22
N ILE A 3 14.13 7.21 -19.04
CA ILE A 3 13.55 7.70 -17.78
C ILE A 3 12.21 7.02 -17.45
N ALA A 4 11.36 6.78 -18.45
CA ALA A 4 10.07 6.12 -18.24
C ALA A 4 10.23 4.69 -17.71
N ARG A 5 11.21 3.94 -18.24
CA ARG A 5 11.54 2.60 -17.76
C ARG A 5 12.03 2.62 -16.33
N ILE A 6 12.94 3.54 -16.00
CA ILE A 6 13.46 3.69 -14.62
C ILE A 6 12.31 3.98 -13.64
N ARG A 7 11.42 4.91 -13.99
CA ARG A 7 10.26 5.24 -13.14
C ARG A 7 9.32 4.05 -12.96
N ALA A 8 9.00 3.33 -14.03
CA ALA A 8 8.16 2.15 -13.96
C ALA A 8 8.78 1.05 -13.08
N SER A 9 10.09 0.80 -13.23
CA SER A 9 10.81 -0.16 -12.38
C SER A 9 10.79 0.26 -10.90
N ALA A 10 11.01 1.56 -10.60
CA ALA A 10 10.95 2.04 -9.22
C ALA A 10 9.57 1.87 -8.58
N ILE A 11 8.49 2.12 -9.34
CA ILE A 11 7.11 1.90 -8.88
C ILE A 11 6.87 0.41 -8.59
N LEU A 12 7.32 -0.48 -9.47
CA LEU A 12 7.16 -1.93 -9.28
C LEU A 12 7.93 -2.44 -8.07
N SER A 13 9.18 -2.00 -7.88
CA SER A 13 9.96 -2.38 -6.70
C SER A 13 9.33 -1.86 -5.40
N ALA A 14 8.80 -0.63 -5.40
CA ALA A 14 8.08 -0.10 -4.24
C ALA A 14 6.78 -0.88 -3.96
N PHE A 15 6.08 -1.32 -5.00
CA PHE A 15 4.90 -2.18 -4.88
C PHE A 15 5.24 -3.52 -4.22
N GLU A 16 6.26 -4.23 -4.72
CA GLU A 16 6.73 -5.50 -4.16
C GLU A 16 7.18 -5.37 -2.70
N GLU A 17 7.92 -4.30 -2.39
CA GLU A 17 8.38 -4.01 -1.03
C GLU A 17 7.19 -3.79 -0.07
N VAL A 18 6.21 -3.00 -0.48
CA VAL A 18 5.01 -2.73 0.33
C VAL A 18 4.17 -3.99 0.49
N GLN A 19 4.00 -4.79 -0.56
CA GLN A 19 3.27 -6.06 -0.49
C GLN A 19 3.90 -7.01 0.53
N SER A 20 5.22 -7.22 0.44
CA SER A 20 5.99 -8.04 1.38
C SER A 20 5.92 -7.52 2.82
N LYS A 21 5.97 -6.19 3.00
CA LYS A 21 6.03 -5.58 4.33
C LYS A 21 4.70 -5.41 5.01
N LEU A 22 3.59 -5.29 4.28
CA LEU A 22 2.31 -4.89 4.85
C LEU A 22 1.24 -5.97 4.79
N VAL A 23 1.18 -6.80 3.74
CA VAL A 23 0.12 -7.81 3.62
C VAL A 23 0.17 -8.76 4.82
N GLY A 24 -0.99 -8.98 5.44
CA GLY A 24 -1.13 -9.78 6.66
C GLY A 24 -0.82 -9.03 7.97
N LYS A 25 -0.29 -7.80 7.92
CA LYS A 25 -0.03 -7.00 9.13
C LYS A 25 -1.23 -6.20 9.57
N ALA A 26 -1.35 -6.04 10.88
CA ALA A 26 -2.31 -5.13 11.49
C ALA A 26 -1.80 -3.68 11.38
N VAL A 27 -2.64 -2.79 10.88
CA VAL A 27 -2.33 -1.36 10.73
C VAL A 27 -3.42 -0.49 11.34
N VAL A 28 -3.03 0.72 11.74
CA VAL A 28 -3.94 1.81 12.14
C VAL A 28 -3.79 2.96 11.16
N LEU A 29 -4.89 3.38 10.57
CA LEU A 29 -4.95 4.47 9.61
C LEU A 29 -5.15 5.82 10.31
N SER A 30 -4.98 6.89 9.54
CA SER A 30 -5.02 8.25 10.06
C SER A 30 -6.38 8.70 10.55
N ASP A 31 -7.45 8.13 10.00
CA ASP A 31 -8.85 8.31 10.40
C ASP A 31 -9.26 7.45 11.62
N GLY A 32 -8.31 6.69 12.20
CA GLY A 32 -8.53 5.82 13.35
C GLY A 32 -9.03 4.42 12.98
N LYS A 33 -9.25 4.12 11.69
CA LYS A 33 -9.60 2.76 11.24
C LYS A 33 -8.43 1.81 11.47
N ALA A 34 -8.71 0.64 12.03
CA ALA A 34 -7.74 -0.42 12.22
C ALA A 34 -8.18 -1.70 11.52
N GLY A 35 -7.22 -2.47 11.03
CA GLY A 35 -7.47 -3.76 10.39
C GLY A 35 -6.20 -4.40 9.88
N THR A 36 -6.34 -5.64 9.42
CA THR A 36 -5.25 -6.37 8.76
C THR A 36 -5.23 -6.00 7.29
N VAL A 37 -4.06 -5.67 6.75
CA VAL A 37 -3.89 -5.41 5.32
C VAL A 37 -4.15 -6.70 4.54
N GLU A 38 -5.10 -6.64 3.62
CA GLU A 38 -5.48 -7.75 2.76
C GLU A 38 -4.62 -7.77 1.50
N ASP A 39 -4.52 -6.63 0.81
CA ASP A 39 -3.78 -6.54 -0.45
C ASP A 39 -3.29 -5.11 -0.71
N VAL A 40 -2.34 -4.99 -1.65
CA VAL A 40 -1.73 -3.74 -2.11
C VAL A 40 -2.09 -3.52 -3.58
N TRP A 41 -2.40 -2.28 -3.94
CA TRP A 41 -2.88 -1.89 -5.25
C TRP A 41 -2.13 -0.66 -5.78
N LEU A 42 -1.91 -0.61 -7.08
CA LEU A 42 -1.58 0.62 -7.79
C LEU A 42 -2.87 1.32 -8.21
N ASP A 43 -2.96 2.64 -8.00
CA ASP A 43 -4.03 3.45 -8.56
C ASP A 43 -3.68 4.04 -9.93
N GLU A 44 -4.63 4.77 -10.52
CA GLU A 44 -4.52 5.38 -11.85
C GLU A 44 -3.38 6.40 -11.96
N LEU A 45 -2.88 6.92 -10.84
CA LEU A 45 -1.72 7.82 -10.76
C LEU A 45 -0.45 7.10 -10.29
N HIS A 46 -0.45 5.77 -10.27
CA HIS A 46 0.63 4.91 -9.79
C HIS A 46 0.91 5.07 -8.29
N GLY A 47 -0.06 5.54 -7.50
CA GLY A 47 0.00 5.57 -6.05
C GLY A 47 -0.23 4.19 -5.44
N LEU A 48 0.48 3.87 -4.36
CA LEU A 48 0.30 2.63 -3.61
C LEU A 48 -0.84 2.77 -2.61
N ARG A 49 -1.78 1.82 -2.66
CA ARG A 49 -2.95 1.76 -1.79
C ARG A 49 -3.09 0.39 -1.14
N ILE A 50 -3.68 0.33 0.04
CA ILE A 50 -3.97 -0.91 0.77
C ILE A 50 -5.48 -1.10 0.93
N SER A 51 -5.93 -2.35 0.85
CA SER A 51 -7.23 -2.76 1.39
C SER A 51 -7.04 -3.38 2.77
N LEU A 52 -8.08 -3.31 3.61
CA LEU A 52 -8.10 -3.95 4.92
C LEU A 52 -9.19 -5.02 4.92
N ILE A 53 -8.90 -6.18 5.52
CA ILE A 53 -9.88 -7.27 5.67
C ILE A 53 -11.14 -6.74 6.35
N GLY A 54 -12.30 -7.01 5.73
CA GLY A 54 -13.60 -6.62 6.25
C GLY A 54 -13.96 -5.14 6.09
N HIS A 55 -13.13 -4.34 5.41
CA HIS A 55 -13.43 -2.93 5.13
C HIS A 55 -13.61 -2.69 3.63
N ILE A 56 -14.68 -1.99 3.28
CA ILE A 56 -14.89 -1.52 1.91
C ILE A 56 -14.02 -0.29 1.66
N GLY A 57 -13.13 -0.38 0.68
CA GLY A 57 -12.31 0.73 0.20
C GLY A 57 -10.83 0.42 0.08
N LYS A 58 -10.08 1.39 -0.43
CA LYS A 58 -8.62 1.34 -0.55
C LYS A 58 -8.03 2.67 -0.09
N TRP A 59 -7.06 2.63 0.81
CA TRP A 59 -6.44 3.82 1.40
C TRP A 59 -4.99 3.97 0.93
N PRO A 60 -4.50 5.21 0.72
CA PRO A 60 -3.09 5.41 0.43
C PRO A 60 -2.21 4.86 1.57
N VAL A 61 -1.07 4.26 1.23
CA VAL A 61 -0.09 3.77 2.22
C VAL A 61 0.34 4.89 3.18
N SER A 62 0.39 6.14 2.72
CA SER A 62 0.72 7.32 3.53
C SER A 62 -0.26 7.60 4.68
N THR A 63 -1.42 6.94 4.71
CA THR A 63 -2.38 7.08 5.81
C THR A 63 -2.08 6.17 6.99
N ILE A 64 -1.19 5.19 6.85
CA ILE A 64 -0.78 4.27 7.93
C ILE A 64 0.01 5.05 8.98
N LYS A 65 -0.48 5.06 10.22
CA LYS A 65 0.21 5.64 11.38
C LYS A 65 1.06 4.62 12.12
N LEU A 66 0.57 3.39 12.23
CA LEU A 66 1.22 2.29 12.95
C LEU A 66 1.04 1.00 12.15
N ALA A 67 2.09 0.19 12.10
CA ALA A 67 2.07 -1.17 11.58
C ALA A 67 2.69 -2.09 12.63
N GLN A 68 1.95 -3.11 13.08
CA GLN A 68 2.45 -4.09 14.03
C GLN A 68 3.10 -5.27 13.29
N PRO A 69 4.15 -5.90 13.87
CA PRO A 69 4.85 -7.05 13.28
C PRO A 69 3.92 -8.22 12.95
#